data_AF-A0A392NSZ8-F1
#
_entry.id   AF-A0A392NSZ8-F1
#
_cell.length_a   1.000
_cell.length_b   1.000
_cell.length_c   1.000
_cell.angle_alpha   90.00
_cell.angle_beta   90.00
_cell.angle_gamma   90.00
#
_symmetry.space_group_name_H-M   'P 1'
#
loop_
_entity.id
_entity.type
_entity.pdbx_description
1 polymer ?
#
loop_
_entity_poly.entity_id
_entity_poly.type
_entity_poly.pdbx_seq_one_letter_code
_entity_poly.pdbx_strand_id
1 'polypeptide(L)'
;ANAADFFGALRARVYDDEVRKWVSGVGVETIGKKLVNSKEGPPTFDQPSMTLEKLLEYGNLLVQEQDNVKRVQLADKYMSEAALGDANQDAISRGAF
;
A
#
# COMPACT_ATOMS: atom_id res chain seq x y z
N ALA A 1 -9.57 -10.98 3.05
CA ALA A 1 -10.04 -10.30 1.82
C ALA A 1 -10.81 -11.30 0.99
N ASN A 2 -12.02 -10.98 0.57
CA ASN A 2 -12.78 -11.80 -0.38
C ASN A 2 -12.38 -11.41 -1.82
N ALA A 3 -12.83 -12.17 -2.82
CA ALA A 3 -12.50 -11.90 -4.22
C ALA A 3 -13.00 -10.52 -4.69
N ALA A 4 -14.14 -10.04 -4.19
CA ALA A 4 -14.68 -8.73 -4.56
C ALA A 4 -13.77 -7.58 -4.09
N ASP A 5 -13.23 -7.67 -2.88
CA ASP A 5 -12.27 -6.70 -2.35
C ASP A 5 -11.00 -6.65 -3.22
N PHE A 6 -10.52 -7.81 -3.69
CA PHE A 6 -9.35 -7.90 -4.56
C PHE A 6 -9.59 -7.18 -5.90
N PHE A 7 -10.70 -7.45 -6.58
CA PHE A 7 -11.00 -6.79 -7.85
C PHE A 7 -11.31 -5.30 -7.67
N GLY A 8 -11.88 -4.90 -6.52
CA GLY A 8 -12.01 -3.50 -6.12
C GLY A 8 -10.65 -2.81 -6.00
N ALA A 9 -9.70 -3.43 -5.31
CA ALA A 9 -8.33 -2.93 -5.16
C ALA A 9 -7.58 -2.89 -6.50
N LEU A 10 -7.75 -3.89 -7.36
CA LEU A 10 -7.18 -3.94 -8.70
C LEU A 10 -7.64 -2.76 -9.55
N ARG A 11 -8.96 -2.50 -9.55
CA ARG A 11 -9.53 -1.35 -10.25
C ARG A 11 -8.94 -0.04 -9.73
N ALA A 12 -8.90 0.15 -8.40
CA ALA A 12 -8.35 1.35 -7.78
C ALA A 12 -6.88 1.58 -8.17
N ARG A 13 -6.06 0.52 -8.21
CA ARG A 13 -4.65 0.58 -8.61
C ARG A 13 -4.43 1.15 -10.01
N VAL A 14 -5.33 0.82 -10.94
CA VAL A 14 -5.27 1.33 -12.31
C VAL A 14 -5.60 2.82 -12.38
N TYR A 15 -6.50 3.32 -11.51
CA TYR A 15 -6.78 4.76 -11.40
C TYR A 15 -5.65 5.50 -10.69
N ASP A 16 -5.04 4.90 -9.67
CA ASP A 16 -3.89 5.47 -8.93
C ASP A 16 -2.77 5.87 -9.88
N ASP A 17 -2.53 5.12 -10.96
CA ASP A 17 -1.53 5.47 -11.96
C ASP A 17 -1.84 6.77 -12.70
N GLU A 18 -3.09 6.97 -13.11
CA GLU A 18 -3.46 8.18 -13.85
C GLU A 18 -3.37 9.40 -12.94
N VAL A 19 -3.75 9.25 -11.67
CA VAL A 19 -3.54 10.27 -10.65
C VAL A 19 -2.05 10.53 -10.45
N ARG A 20 -1.22 9.48 -10.35
CA ARG A 20 0.24 9.61 -10.20
C ARG A 20 0.87 10.33 -11.39
N LYS A 21 0.49 9.98 -12.62
CA LYS A 21 0.96 10.66 -13.84
C LYS A 21 0.60 12.14 -13.84
N TRP A 22 -0.64 12.46 -13.46
CA TRP A 22 -1.09 13.84 -13.34
C TRP A 22 -0.29 14.61 -12.28
N VAL A 23 -0.10 14.02 -11.10
CA VAL A 23 0.74 14.59 -10.02
C VAL A 23 2.15 14.88 -10.52
N SER A 24 2.79 13.90 -11.18
CA SER A 24 4.14 14.07 -11.73
C SER A 24 4.21 15.12 -12.83
N GLY A 25 3.15 15.27 -13.65
CA GLY A 25 3.10 16.25 -14.74
C GLY A 25 2.83 17.69 -14.26
N VAL A 26 2.05 17.85 -13.19
CA VAL A 26 1.69 19.15 -12.62
C VAL A 26 2.77 19.66 -11.64
N GLY A 27 3.51 18.76 -11.00
CA GLY A 27 4.49 19.08 -9.97
C GLY A 27 3.86 19.11 -8.58
N VAL A 28 4.51 18.44 -7.62
CA VAL A 28 3.98 18.20 -6.27
C VAL A 28 3.68 19.51 -5.54
N GLU A 29 4.50 20.52 -5.78
CA GLU A 29 4.40 21.86 -5.21
C GLU A 29 3.18 22.65 -5.70
N THR A 30 2.62 22.32 -6.87
CA THR A 30 1.50 23.07 -7.45
C THR A 30 0.13 22.37 -7.31
N ILE A 31 0.11 21.09 -6.91
CA ILE A 31 -1.12 20.29 -6.74
C ILE A 31 -2.17 21.02 -5.90
N GLY A 32 -1.78 21.56 -4.74
CA GLY A 32 -2.73 22.19 -3.82
C GLY A 32 -3.49 23.36 -4.46
N LYS A 33 -2.79 24.17 -5.28
CA LYS A 33 -3.40 25.30 -6.00
C LYS A 33 -4.33 24.86 -7.13
N LYS A 34 -4.05 23.70 -7.74
CA LYS A 34 -4.86 23.14 -8.83
C LYS A 34 -6.07 22.33 -8.32
N LEU A 35 -6.00 21.76 -7.12
CA LEU A 35 -7.09 20.98 -6.52
C LEU A 35 -8.04 21.84 -5.68
N VAL A 36 -7.50 22.77 -4.89
CA VAL A 36 -8.27 23.53 -3.89
C VAL A 36 -8.31 24.99 -4.29
N ASN A 37 -9.51 25.58 -4.26
CA ASN A 37 -9.76 26.99 -4.64
C ASN A 37 -9.26 27.35 -6.06
N SER A 38 -9.17 26.35 -6.95
CA SER A 38 -8.85 26.55 -8.36
C SER A 38 -10.01 27.25 -9.08
N LYS A 39 -9.68 28.26 -9.91
CA LYS A 39 -10.66 28.93 -10.78
C LYS A 39 -11.03 28.08 -12.00
N GLU A 40 -10.20 27.11 -12.36
CA GLU A 40 -10.38 26.23 -13.53
C GLU A 40 -11.17 24.96 -13.19
N GLY A 41 -11.55 24.78 -11.92
CA GLY A 41 -12.20 23.55 -11.42
C GLY A 41 -11.20 22.43 -11.11
N PRO A 42 -11.68 21.32 -10.53
CA PRO A 42 -10.84 20.16 -10.24
C PRO A 42 -10.41 19.47 -11.55
N PRO A 43 -9.23 18.83 -11.56
CA PRO A 43 -8.76 18.07 -12.72
C PRO A 43 -9.74 16.95 -13.07
N THR A 44 -10.10 16.86 -14.35
CA THR A 44 -10.89 15.76 -14.90
C THR A 44 -9.95 14.66 -15.37
N PHE A 45 -10.28 13.42 -15.02
CA PHE A 45 -9.53 12.24 -15.44
C PHE A 45 -10.37 11.42 -16.41
N ASP A 46 -9.79 11.06 -17.53
CA ASP A 46 -10.37 10.06 -18.41
C ASP A 46 -10.33 8.70 -17.73
N GLN A 47 -11.35 7.88 -18.01
CA GLN A 47 -11.35 6.51 -17.52
C GLN A 47 -10.14 5.76 -18.11
N PRO A 48 -9.25 5.19 -17.26
CA PRO A 48 -8.10 4.46 -17.76
C PRO A 48 -8.52 3.22 -18.53
N SER A 49 -7.75 2.89 -19.57
CA SER A 49 -7.93 1.64 -20.31
C SER A 49 -7.62 0.44 -19.42
N MET A 50 -8.64 -0.39 -19.19
CA MET A 50 -8.58 -1.61 -18.39
C MET A 50 -8.26 -2.81 -19.28
N THR A 51 -7.10 -2.79 -19.95
CA THR A 51 -6.68 -3.92 -20.79
C THR A 51 -6.40 -5.14 -19.92
N LEU A 52 -6.61 -6.34 -20.48
CA LEU A 52 -6.32 -7.60 -19.77
C LEU A 52 -4.87 -7.66 -19.29
N GLU A 53 -3.93 -7.20 -20.11
CA GLU A 53 -2.51 -7.12 -19.77
C GLU A 53 -2.26 -6.27 -18.52
N LYS A 54 -2.81 -5.04 -18.48
CA LYS A 54 -2.68 -4.13 -17.34
C LYS A 54 -3.32 -4.72 -16.08
N LEU A 55 -4.46 -5.39 -16.21
CA LEU A 55 -5.14 -6.06 -15.09
C LEU A 55 -4.33 -7.26 -14.55
N LEU A 56 -3.70 -8.05 -15.42
CA LEU A 56 -2.84 -9.16 -15.01
C LEU A 56 -1.57 -8.66 -14.33
N GLU A 57 -0.92 -7.64 -14.88
CA GLU A 57 0.26 -7.00 -14.28
C GLU A 57 -0.04 -6.52 -12.86
N TYR A 58 -1.07 -5.68 -12.69
CA TYR A 58 -1.43 -5.17 -11.37
C TYR A 58 -1.97 -6.25 -10.44
N GLY A 59 -2.68 -7.25 -10.96
CA GLY A 59 -3.14 -8.39 -10.17
C GLY A 59 -1.96 -9.14 -9.54
N ASN A 60 -0.93 -9.43 -10.33
CA ASN A 60 0.28 -10.11 -9.84
C ASN A 60 1.04 -9.25 -8.83
N LEU A 61 1.16 -7.93 -9.07
CA LEU A 61 1.78 -7.01 -8.11
C LEU A 61 1.02 -6.97 -6.78
N LEU A 62 -0.32 -6.96 -6.80
CA LEU A 62 -1.13 -7.00 -5.59
C LEU A 62 -0.96 -8.32 -4.82
N VAL A 63 -0.86 -9.46 -5.50
CA VAL A 63 -0.59 -10.74 -4.85
C VAL A 63 0.79 -10.75 -4.19
N GLN A 64 1.81 -10.26 -4.89
CA GLN A 64 3.16 -10.15 -4.34
C GLN A 64 3.21 -9.24 -3.10
N GLU A 65 2.50 -8.11 -3.12
CA GLU A 65 2.39 -7.21 -1.97
C GLU A 65 1.71 -7.92 -0.78
N GLN A 66 0.62 -8.66 -1.03
CA GLN A 66 -0.05 -9.43 0.02
C GLN A 66 0.88 -10.47 0.65
N ASP A 67 1.66 -11.18 -0.17
CA ASP A 67 2.58 -12.20 0.33
C ASP A 67 3.76 -11.58 1.09
N ASN A 68 4.24 -10.41 0.65
CA ASN A 68 5.25 -9.65 1.37
C ASN A 68 4.76 -9.20 2.75
N VAL A 69 3.55 -8.65 2.84
CA VAL A 69 2.94 -8.26 4.13
C VAL A 69 2.83 -9.46 5.08
N LYS A 70 2.35 -10.61 4.59
CA LYS A 70 2.28 -11.85 5.41
C LYS A 70 3.66 -12.27 5.92
N ARG A 71 4.68 -12.22 5.05
CA ARG A 71 6.05 -12.58 5.41
C ARG A 71 6.63 -11.63 6.47
N VAL A 72 6.43 -10.32 6.31
CA VAL A 72 6.89 -9.32 7.28
C VAL A 72 6.19 -9.51 8.63
N GLN A 73 4.87 -9.71 8.64
CA GLN A 73 4.10 -9.99 9.85
C GLN A 73 4.58 -11.26 10.56
N LEU A 74 4.90 -12.31 9.80
CA LEU A 74 5.43 -13.55 10.37
C LEU A 74 6.80 -13.34 11.01
N ALA A 75 7.70 -12.63 10.32
CA ALA A 75 9.03 -12.33 10.84
C ALA A 75 8.97 -11.48 12.12
N ASP A 76 8.13 -10.44 12.13
CA ASP A 76 7.94 -9.55 13.27
C ASP A 76 7.41 -10.30 14.51
N LYS A 77 6.47 -11.24 14.30
CA LYS A 77 5.97 -12.10 15.35
C LYS A 77 7.07 -12.97 15.97
N TYR A 78 7.88 -13.65 15.14
CA TYR A 78 8.97 -14.49 15.65
C TYR A 78 10.05 -13.68 16.36
N MET A 79 10.40 -12.49 15.86
CA MET A 79 11.38 -11.62 16.51
C MET A 79 10.87 -11.10 17.86
N SER A 80 9.60 -10.71 17.91
CA SER A 80 8.96 -10.24 19.15
C SER A 80 8.86 -11.37 20.20
N GLU A 81 8.48 -12.57 19.79
CA GLU A 81 8.42 -13.74 20.69
C GLU A 81 9.80 -14.16 21.19
N ALA A 82 10.83 -14.11 20.34
CA ALA A 82 12.22 -14.37 20.74
C ALA A 82 12.71 -13.33 21.76
N ALA A 83 12.48 -12.04 21.49
CA ALA A 83 12.85 -10.96 22.41
C ALA A 83 12.14 -11.05 23.76
N LEU A 84 10.87 -11.46 23.78
CA LEU A 84 10.12 -11.74 25.02
C LEU A 84 10.69 -12.94 25.78
N GLY A 85 11.11 -13.99 25.07
CA GLY A 85 11.78 -15.15 25.65
C GLY A 85 13.09 -14.78 26.33
N ASP A 86 13.94 -14.02 25.64
CA ASP A 86 15.23 -13.55 26.15
C ASP A 86 15.04 -12.63 27.36
N ALA A 87 14.10 -11.67 27.30
CA ALA A 87 13.79 -10.78 28.42
C ALA A 87 13.30 -11.54 29.66
N ASN A 88 12.50 -12.60 29.47
CA ASN A 88 12.04 -13.44 30.57
C ASN A 88 13.20 -14.23 31.18
N GLN A 89 14.08 -14.83 30.36
CA GLN A 89 15.28 -15.52 30.85
C GLN A 89 16.21 -14.60 31.64
N ASP A 90 16.38 -13.36 31.17
CA ASP A 90 17.18 -12.33 31.83
C ASP A 90 16.58 -11.88 33.18
N ALA A 91 15.25 -11.78 33.27
CA ALA A 91 14.56 -11.56 34.53
C ALA A 91 14.75 -12.75 35.48
N ILE A 92 14.79 -13.98 34.94
CA ILE A 92 15.08 -15.22 35.69
C ILE A 92 16.47 -15.19 36.29
N SER A 93 17.46 -14.87 35.48
CA SER A 93 18.84 -14.80 35.92
C SER A 93 19.07 -13.72 36.99
N ARG A 94 18.36 -12.58 36.90
CA ARG A 94 18.52 -11.45 37.83
C ARG A 94 17.65 -11.51 39.09
N GLY A 95 16.79 -12.51 39.24
CA GLY A 95 15.98 -12.73 40.45
C GLY A 95 14.91 -11.65 40.70
N ALA A 96 14.43 -10.99 39.64
CA ALA A 96 13.48 -9.88 39.72
C ALA A 96 12.01 -10.33 39.52
N PHE A 97 11.57 -11.35 40.27
CA PHE A 97 10.18 -11.83 40.30
C PHE A 97 9.41 -11.38 41.53
#